data_AF-R5Z6S9-F1
#
_entry.id   AF-R5Z6S9-F1
#
_cell.length_a   1.000
_cell.length_b   1.000
_cell.length_c   1.000
_cell.angle_alpha   90.00
_cell.angle_beta   90.00
_cell.angle_gamma   90.00
#
_symmetry.space_group_name_H-M   'P 1'
#
loop_
_entity.id
_entity.type
_entity.pdbx_description
1 polymer ?
#
loop_
_entity_poly.entity_id
_entity_poly.type
_entity_poly.pdbx_seq_one_letter_code
_entity_poly.pdbx_strand_id
1 'polypeptide(L)'
;MFVSERHPLARRPQLSLADLTPYTRYSFEQGTSNSFYYAEEPFSYIPCDRNIRVSDRGTLTNLLITSNGYTLSTGVLSNEMQWGMASIPLADAPTMHVGYIMHDERKPSPLLQQYLDELDRIIQENQPSEDGVDMVDC
;
A
#
# COMPACT_ATOMS: atom_id res chain seq x y z
N MET A 1 -2.61 -5.12 -3.05
CA MET A 1 -2.36 -4.65 -4.43
C MET A 1 -3.63 -4.05 -4.96
N PHE A 2 -3.53 -2.97 -5.74
CA PHE A 2 -4.69 -2.19 -6.19
C PHE A 2 -4.86 -2.28 -7.70
N VAL A 3 -6.12 -2.40 -8.12
CA VAL A 3 -6.59 -2.43 -9.51
C VAL A 3 -7.94 -1.71 -9.61
N SER A 4 -8.41 -1.40 -10.82
CA SER A 4 -9.81 -1.01 -11.04
C SER A 4 -10.77 -2.09 -10.52
N GLU A 5 -11.94 -1.72 -10.02
CA GLU A 5 -13.05 -2.67 -9.75
C GLU A 5 -13.49 -3.43 -11.02
N ARG A 6 -13.25 -2.86 -12.20
CA ARG A 6 -13.56 -3.49 -13.50
C ARG A 6 -12.45 -4.41 -13.99
N HIS A 7 -11.33 -4.47 -13.29
CA HIS A 7 -10.18 -5.29 -13.67
C HIS A 7 -10.58 -6.78 -13.68
N PRO A 8 -10.10 -7.61 -14.63
CA PRO A 8 -10.40 -9.04 -14.65
C PRO A 8 -10.02 -9.79 -13.37
N LEU A 9 -9.03 -9.27 -12.64
CA LEU A 9 -8.56 -9.82 -11.37
C LEU A 9 -9.31 -9.29 -10.13
N ALA A 10 -10.17 -8.27 -10.27
CA ALA A 10 -10.80 -7.54 -9.15
C ALA A 10 -11.54 -8.43 -8.15
N ARG A 11 -12.06 -9.59 -8.59
CA ARG A 11 -12.86 -10.52 -7.78
C ARG A 11 -12.09 -11.73 -7.27
N ARG A 12 -10.77 -11.77 -7.50
CA ARG A 12 -9.93 -12.87 -7.02
C ARG A 12 -9.72 -12.70 -5.50
N PRO A 13 -9.86 -13.76 -4.70
CA PRO A 13 -9.67 -13.67 -3.25
C PRO A 13 -8.21 -13.43 -2.88
N GLN A 14 -7.28 -13.90 -3.71
CA GLN A 14 -5.84 -13.74 -3.56
C GLN A 14 -5.17 -13.91 -4.93
N LEU A 15 -4.01 -13.29 -5.14
CA LEU A 15 -3.22 -13.41 -6.36
C LEU A 15 -1.76 -13.78 -6.09
N SER A 16 -1.13 -14.40 -7.09
CA SER A 16 0.31 -14.56 -7.18
C SER A 16 0.94 -13.43 -8.01
N LEU A 17 2.26 -13.26 -7.92
CA LEU A 17 2.98 -12.33 -8.78
C LEU A 17 2.91 -12.72 -10.26
N ALA A 18 2.79 -14.02 -10.57
CA ALA A 18 2.68 -14.51 -11.94
C ALA A 18 1.36 -14.10 -12.62
N ASP A 19 0.28 -13.93 -11.83
CA ASP A 19 -1.01 -13.46 -12.35
C ASP A 19 -0.93 -12.00 -12.85
N LEU A 20 0.10 -11.25 -12.42
CA LEU A 20 0.29 -9.84 -12.76
C LEU A 20 1.09 -9.65 -14.05
N THR A 21 1.84 -10.65 -14.51
CA THR A 21 2.69 -10.58 -15.71
C THR A 21 1.97 -10.04 -16.96
N PRO A 22 0.70 -10.40 -17.23
CA PRO A 22 -0.02 -9.88 -18.39
C PRO A 22 -0.44 -8.40 -18.28
N TYR A 23 -0.26 -7.74 -17.14
CA TYR A 23 -0.79 -6.41 -16.87
C TYR A 23 0.34 -5.39 -16.70
N THR A 24 0.03 -4.11 -16.97
CA THR A 24 1.02 -3.03 -16.84
C THR A 24 1.11 -2.61 -15.37
N ARG A 25 2.34 -2.57 -14.84
CA ARG A 25 2.61 -2.06 -13.50
C ARG A 25 2.60 -0.53 -13.53
N TYR A 26 1.97 0.08 -12.53
CA TYR A 26 2.08 1.49 -12.21
C TYR A 26 2.89 1.63 -10.93
N SER A 27 4.10 2.17 -11.05
CA SER A 27 5.00 2.36 -9.92
C SER A 27 5.12 3.84 -9.57
N PHE A 28 5.20 4.13 -8.27
CA PHE A 28 5.33 5.50 -7.79
C PHE A 28 6.80 5.89 -7.70
N GLU A 29 7.16 7.05 -8.26
CA GLU A 29 8.51 7.58 -8.18
C GLU A 29 8.72 8.32 -6.85
N GLN A 30 9.46 7.70 -5.94
CA GLN A 30 9.81 8.26 -4.62
C GLN A 30 11.10 9.12 -4.64
N GLY A 31 11.34 9.89 -5.71
CA GLY A 31 12.51 10.79 -5.79
C GLY A 31 13.86 10.09 -5.99
N THR A 32 14.95 10.86 -5.89
CA THR A 32 16.30 10.43 -6.29
C THR A 32 17.05 9.59 -5.25
N SER A 33 16.62 9.61 -3.99
CA SER A 33 17.21 8.88 -2.86
C SER A 33 16.26 7.81 -2.34
N ASN A 34 15.87 6.87 -3.21
CA ASN A 34 15.10 5.69 -2.83
C ASN A 34 15.99 4.74 -2.02
N SER A 35 15.85 4.79 -0.69
CA SER A 35 16.31 3.69 0.14
C SER A 35 15.32 2.53 0.01
N PHE A 36 15.79 1.34 -0.34
CA PHE A 36 14.96 0.12 -0.36
C PHE A 36 14.19 -0.09 0.95
N TYR A 37 14.71 0.42 2.08
CA TYR A 37 14.12 0.28 3.41
C TYR A 37 12.92 1.20 3.66
N TYR A 38 12.66 2.19 2.81
CA TYR A 38 11.53 3.13 2.95
C TYR A 38 10.56 3.07 1.77
N ALA A 39 10.64 2.00 0.97
CA ALA A 39 9.79 1.85 -0.19
C ALA A 39 8.33 1.63 0.22
N GLU A 40 7.41 2.39 -0.36
CA GLU A 40 5.96 2.16 -0.22
C GLU A 40 5.49 0.92 -1.00
N GLU A 41 6.39 0.30 -1.77
CA GLU A 41 6.12 -0.82 -2.66
C GLU A 41 6.97 -2.06 -2.30
N PRO A 42 6.34 -3.17 -1.83
CA PRO A 42 7.04 -4.32 -1.26
C PRO A 42 7.83 -5.18 -2.27
N PHE A 43 7.57 -4.99 -3.58
CA PHE A 43 8.15 -5.81 -4.66
C PHE A 43 8.83 -4.96 -5.73
N SER A 44 9.33 -3.79 -5.36
CA SER A 44 10.00 -2.84 -6.28
C SER A 44 11.18 -3.45 -7.06
N TYR A 45 11.83 -4.47 -6.51
CA TYR A 45 12.94 -5.20 -7.13
C TYR A 45 12.53 -6.25 -8.17
N ILE A 46 11.24 -6.61 -8.25
CA ILE A 46 10.78 -7.64 -9.18
C ILE A 46 10.67 -7.03 -10.60
N PRO A 47 11.31 -7.65 -11.60
CA PRO A 47 11.24 -7.16 -12.98
C PRO A 47 9.80 -7.26 -13.51
N CYS A 48 9.43 -6.32 -14.38
CA CYS A 48 8.14 -6.31 -15.05
C CYS A 48 8.31 -5.86 -16.49
N ASP A 49 7.58 -6.49 -17.40
CA ASP A 49 7.71 -6.26 -18.84
C ASP A 49 7.20 -4.87 -19.27
N ARG A 50 6.20 -4.36 -18.54
CA ARG A 50 5.58 -3.05 -18.77
C ARG A 50 5.42 -2.31 -17.46
N ASN A 51 6.07 -1.15 -17.36
CA ASN A 51 6.01 -0.28 -16.19
C ASN A 51 5.80 1.18 -16.60
N ILE A 52 4.79 1.83 -16.03
CA ILE A 52 4.62 3.28 -16.09
C ILE A 52 4.98 3.85 -14.72
N ARG A 53 5.97 4.72 -14.68
CA ARG A 53 6.38 5.44 -13.47
C ARG A 53 5.62 6.76 -13.38
N VAL A 54 5.05 7.03 -12.21
CA VAL A 54 4.26 8.24 -11.94
C VAL A 54 4.76 8.90 -10.66
N SER A 55 4.84 10.22 -10.67
CA SER A 55 5.32 11.03 -9.53
C SER A 55 4.17 11.70 -8.74
N ASP A 56 2.92 11.54 -9.20
CA ASP A 56 1.72 12.15 -8.62
C ASP A 56 0.66 11.08 -8.33
N ARG A 57 0.06 11.15 -7.13
CA ARG A 57 -0.97 10.21 -6.67
C ARG A 57 -2.27 10.36 -7.45
N GLY A 58 -2.63 11.58 -7.88
CA GLY A 58 -3.83 11.79 -8.71
C GLY A 58 -3.75 11.04 -10.04
N THR A 59 -2.59 11.10 -10.69
CA THR A 59 -2.29 10.40 -11.94
C THR A 59 -2.30 8.89 -11.75
N LEU A 60 -1.68 8.38 -10.67
CA LEU A 60 -1.72 6.95 -10.34
C LEU A 60 -3.16 6.45 -10.19
N THR A 61 -3.99 7.16 -9.41
CA THR A 61 -5.40 6.82 -9.20
C THR A 61 -6.19 6.86 -10.51
N ASN A 62 -6.00 7.90 -11.33
CA ASN A 62 -6.67 7.99 -12.63
C ASN A 62 -6.28 6.84 -13.58
N LEU A 63 -5.01 6.45 -13.62
CA LEU A 63 -4.56 5.30 -14.41
C LEU A 63 -5.20 4.01 -13.91
N LEU A 64 -5.24 3.79 -12.59
CA LEU A 64 -5.88 2.61 -12.00
C LEU A 64 -7.38 2.53 -12.31
N ILE A 65 -8.10 3.65 -12.30
CA ILE A 65 -9.55 3.66 -12.56
C ILE A 65 -9.87 3.47 -14.05
N THR A 66 -9.05 4.04 -14.93
CA THR A 66 -9.34 4.12 -16.38
C THR A 66 -8.72 3.00 -17.20
N SER A 67 -7.78 2.24 -16.64
CA SER A 67 -6.99 1.24 -17.38
C SER A 67 -6.87 -0.08 -16.61
N ASN A 68 -6.53 -1.16 -17.32
CA ASN A 68 -6.33 -2.49 -16.73
C ASN A 68 -4.89 -2.70 -16.23
N GLY A 69 -4.34 -1.72 -15.52
CA GLY A 69 -3.05 -1.87 -14.83
C GLY A 69 -3.22 -2.13 -13.34
N TYR A 70 -2.09 -2.28 -12.66
CA TYR A 70 -2.06 -2.53 -11.23
C TYR A 70 -0.95 -1.73 -10.54
N THR A 71 -1.10 -1.51 -9.23
CA THR A 71 -0.02 -1.01 -8.39
C THR A 71 0.13 -1.84 -7.12
N LEU A 72 1.35 -1.91 -6.61
CA LEU A 72 1.70 -2.63 -5.40
C LEU A 72 2.01 -1.61 -4.30
N SER A 73 1.35 -1.77 -3.16
CA SER A 73 1.45 -0.84 -2.02
C SER A 73 1.02 -1.56 -0.74
N THR A 74 1.03 -0.85 0.39
CA THR A 74 0.72 -1.33 1.76
C THR A 74 -0.66 -1.96 1.92
N GLY A 75 -1.58 -1.74 0.97
CA GLY A 75 -2.93 -2.28 1.01
C GLY A 75 -3.94 -1.45 1.82
N VAL A 76 -3.49 -0.36 2.44
CA VAL A 76 -4.36 0.60 3.15
C VAL A 76 -5.16 1.41 2.12
N LEU A 77 -6.49 1.29 2.17
CA LEU A 77 -7.41 2.12 1.38
C LEU A 77 -7.85 3.32 2.21
N SER A 78 -7.63 4.53 1.72
CA SER A 78 -8.34 5.70 2.22
C SER A 78 -9.76 5.73 1.63
N ASN A 79 -10.71 6.40 2.30
CA ASN A 79 -12.07 6.61 1.76
C ASN A 79 -12.06 7.28 0.37
N GLU A 80 -11.06 8.11 0.08
CA GLU A 80 -10.87 8.74 -1.23
C GLU A 80 -10.48 7.71 -2.31
N MET A 81 -9.80 6.63 -1.93
CA MET A 81 -9.36 5.55 -2.82
C MET A 81 -10.40 4.43 -3.00
N GLN A 82 -11.51 4.43 -2.26
CA GLN A 82 -12.51 3.34 -2.36
C GLN A 82 -13.36 3.41 -3.64
N TRP A 83 -13.49 4.57 -4.28
CA TRP A 83 -14.37 4.72 -5.45
C TRP A 83 -13.72 4.17 -6.73
N GLY A 84 -14.11 2.96 -7.13
CA GLY A 84 -13.72 2.37 -8.41
C GLY A 84 -12.41 1.58 -8.41
N MET A 85 -11.84 1.32 -7.23
CA MET A 85 -10.65 0.48 -7.07
C MET A 85 -10.91 -0.70 -6.11
N ALA A 86 -10.27 -1.83 -6.38
CA ALA A 86 -10.29 -3.01 -5.55
C ALA A 86 -8.90 -3.28 -4.96
N SER A 87 -8.85 -3.65 -3.68
CA SER A 87 -7.64 -4.15 -3.03
C SER A 87 -7.68 -5.66 -2.95
N ILE A 88 -6.63 -6.32 -3.43
CA ILE A 88 -6.51 -7.78 -3.42
C ILE A 88 -5.18 -8.15 -2.76
N PRO A 89 -5.18 -9.11 -1.81
CA PRO A 89 -3.96 -9.58 -1.17
C PRO A 89 -3.12 -10.42 -2.15
N LEU A 90 -1.80 -10.35 -1.97
CA LEU A 90 -0.86 -11.22 -2.67
C LEU A 90 -0.43 -12.36 -1.74
N ALA A 91 -0.32 -13.58 -2.26
CA ALA A 91 -0.04 -14.78 -1.47
C ALA A 91 1.27 -14.68 -0.66
N ASP A 92 2.32 -14.12 -1.26
CA ASP A 92 3.65 -14.02 -0.66
C ASP A 92 4.01 -12.57 -0.29
N ALA A 93 3.00 -11.73 0.02
CA ALA A 93 3.23 -10.35 0.42
C ALA A 93 4.05 -10.28 1.72
N PRO A 94 5.20 -9.56 1.77
CA PRO A 94 5.90 -9.34 3.01
C PRO A 94 5.10 -8.39 3.91
N THR A 95 5.24 -8.55 5.23
CA THR A 95 4.67 -7.61 6.20
C THR A 95 5.39 -6.26 6.08
N MET A 96 4.63 -5.22 5.76
CA MET A 96 5.11 -3.85 5.76
C MET A 96 4.87 -3.19 7.11
N HIS A 97 5.91 -2.59 7.68
CA HIS A 97 5.81 -1.80 8.90
C HIS A 97 5.69 -0.33 8.51
N VAL A 98 4.54 0.27 8.84
CA VAL A 98 4.29 1.70 8.65
C VAL A 98 4.42 2.39 10.00
N GLY A 99 5.25 3.41 10.06
CA GLY A 99 5.51 4.15 11.28
C GLY A 99 6.23 5.46 11.00
N TYR A 100 6.71 6.10 12.07
CA TYR A 100 7.47 7.35 11.99
C TYR A 100 8.88 7.14 12.53
N ILE A 101 9.81 7.99 12.08
CA ILE A 101 11.19 8.01 12.54
C ILE A 101 11.42 9.32 13.29
N MET A 102 11.97 9.24 14.50
CA MET A 102 12.32 10.38 15.33
C MET A 102 13.73 10.18 15.89
N HIS A 103 14.48 11.27 16.02
CA HIS A 103 15.79 11.24 16.65
C HIS A 103 15.67 11.00 18.16
N ASP A 104 16.43 10.07 18.73
CA ASP A 104 16.32 9.65 20.14
C ASP A 104 16.49 10.79 21.14
N GLU A 105 17.32 11.79 20.83
CA GLU A 105 17.52 12.96 21.69
C GLU A 105 16.36 13.98 21.64
N ARG A 106 15.38 13.81 20.75
CA ARG A 106 14.22 14.70 20.66
C ARG A 106 13.05 14.13 21.44
N LYS A 107 12.55 14.91 22.39
CA LYS A 107 11.24 14.64 23.00
C LYS A 107 10.12 15.07 22.07
N PRO A 108 9.01 14.30 21.98
CA PRO A 108 7.84 14.74 21.25
C PRO A 108 7.31 16.04 21.85
N SER A 109 6.96 16.99 20.98
CA SER A 109 6.25 18.19 21.41
C SER A 109 4.83 17.80 21.85
N PRO A 110 4.15 18.62 22.66
CA PRO A 110 2.75 18.37 23.00
C PRO A 110 1.84 18.18 21.77
N LEU A 111 2.11 18.92 20.69
CA LEU A 111 1.38 18.80 19.43
C LEU A 111 1.66 17.46 18.73
N LEU A 112 2.92 17.03 18.70
CA LEU A 112 3.26 15.73 18.12
C LEU A 112 2.62 14.59 18.91
N GLN A 113 2.64 14.67 20.24
CA GLN A 113 1.99 13.65 21.08
C GLN A 113 0.49 13.57 20.76
N GLN A 114 -0.21 14.71 20.70
CA GLN A 114 -1.64 14.73 20.33
C GLN A 114 -1.89 14.13 18.94
N TYR A 115 -1.00 14.38 17.97
CA TYR A 115 -1.10 13.78 16.64
C TYR A 115 -0.93 12.26 16.67
N LEU A 116 0.03 11.76 17.45
CA LEU A 116 0.26 10.32 17.61
C LEU A 116 -0.91 9.64 18.33
N ASP A 117 -1.43 10.25 19.39
CA ASP A 117 -2.60 9.74 20.11
C ASP A 117 -3.83 9.63 19.20
N GLU A 118 -4.04 10.62 18.32
CA GLU A 118 -5.12 10.62 17.33
C GLU A 118 -4.89 9.58 16.24
N LEU A 119 -3.65 9.41 15.78
CA LEU A 119 -3.29 8.38 14.81
C LEU A 119 -3.57 6.98 15.37
N ASP A 120 -3.16 6.72 16.62
CA ASP A 120 -3.41 5.45 17.31
C ASP A 120 -4.91 5.18 17.47
N ARG A 121 -5.69 6.21 17.82
CA ARG A 121 -7.15 6.13 17.89
C ARG A 121 -7.77 5.72 16.55
N ILE A 122 -7.38 6.37 15.46
CA ILE A 122 -7.88 6.06 14.11
C ILE A 122 -7.50 4.62 13.71
N ILE A 123 -6.26 4.19 14.02
CA ILE A 123 -5.81 2.82 13.74
C ILE A 123 -6.69 1.81 14.47
N GLN A 124 -6.95 2.01 15.77
CA GLN A 124 -7.82 1.14 16.57
C GLN A 124 -9.27 1.11 16.03
N GLU A 125 -9.82 2.26 15.62
CA GLU A 125 -11.16 2.35 15.04
C GLU A 125 -11.28 1.62 13.68
N ASN A 126 -10.17 1.46 12.95
CA ASN A 126 -10.12 0.87 11.61
C ASN A 126 -9.44 -0.50 11.57
N GLN A 127 -9.19 -1.12 12.73
CA GLN A 127 -8.71 -2.51 12.76
C GLN A 127 -9.79 -3.43 12.16
N PRO A 128 -9.46 -4.22 11.12
CA PRO A 128 -10.39 -5.23 10.63
C PRO A 128 -10.68 -6.21 11.76
N SER A 129 -11.94 -6.54 11.99
CA SER A 129 -12.35 -7.51 13.01
C SER A 129 -11.58 -8.82 12.84
N GLU A 130 -10.74 -9.14 13.83
CA GLU A 130 -9.95 -10.38 13.90
C GLU A 130 -10.88 -11.59 14.14
N ASP A 131 -11.51 -12.11 13.10
CA ASP A 131 -11.88 -13.53 13.11
C ASP A 131 -10.63 -14.36 12.76
N GLY A 132 -9.77 -14.54 13.78
CA GLY A 132 -8.85 -15.67 13.92
C GLY A 132 -7.43 -15.51 13.39
N VAL A 133 -6.55 -14.84 14.15
CA VAL A 133 -5.12 -15.19 14.20
C VAL A 133 -4.61 -14.96 15.63
N ASP A 134 -4.13 -16.02 16.27
CA ASP A 134 -3.56 -16.00 17.62
C ASP A 134 -2.38 -15.03 17.74
N MET A 135 -2.50 -14.08 18.67
CA MET A 135 -1.43 -13.19 19.10
C MET A 135 -0.40 -14.03 19.87
N VAL A 136 0.78 -14.24 19.27
CA VAL A 136 1.93 -14.79 19.99
C VAL A 136 2.65 -13.63 20.66
N ASP A 137 2.44 -13.49 21.96
CA ASP A 137 3.27 -12.66 22.85
C ASP A 137 4.72 -13.19 22.83
N CYS A 138 5.68 -12.30 22.63
CA CYS A 138 7.06 -12.46 23.09
C CYS A 138 7.46 -11.24 23.90
#